data_AF-A0A919R3Z5-F1
#
_entry.id   AF-A0A919R3Z5-F1
#
_cell.length_a   1.000
_cell.length_b   1.000
_cell.length_c   1.000
_cell.angle_alpha   90.00
_cell.angle_beta   90.00
_cell.angle_gamma   90.00
#
_symmetry.space_group_name_H-M   'P 1'
#
loop_
_entity.id
_entity.type
_entity.pdbx_description
1 polymer ?
#
loop_
_entity_poly.entity_id
_entity_poly.type
_entity_poly.pdbx_seq_one_letter_code
_entity_poly.pdbx_strand_id
1 'polypeptide(L)'
;MAAVKGRLILAAAALLAVTSPAPVREGRPELAVMTWNTCAGTNSDCGLYRADAATLGETVARYATDRPIRPGVILLQEFCTGADDALRRALTARTGRSWSVRSWALPGADGAPYLCHPDRAGRPRGAASIVLAVADEPVTFQVFPLPSPPWYVGRAVLCATLPGRKVRVCGTHLSSGRADDDRQPGAPYRTRQVTELMAHAAVPGYRSVFGGDLNIAPPDSGDGTAAARRAIAPAYRAYQECDRRGTARTGQWTHRNQAGTKKLDYLFAPHGTRVRCDLAPLTPLSDHRPLYLRVSF
;
A
#
# COMPACT_ATOMS: atom_id res chain seq x y z
N MET A 1 0.59 13.24 -96.29
CA MET A 1 1.54 12.61 -95.35
C MET A 1 1.28 13.17 -93.97
N ALA A 2 0.55 12.45 -93.12
CA ALA A 2 0.17 12.89 -91.77
C ALA A 2 0.99 12.10 -90.74
N ALA A 3 1.72 12.81 -89.87
CA ALA A 3 2.57 12.24 -88.84
C ALA A 3 1.79 12.09 -87.53
N VAL A 4 1.62 10.85 -87.06
CA VAL A 4 1.03 10.54 -85.75
C VAL A 4 2.16 10.45 -84.71
N LYS A 5 2.15 11.34 -83.72
CA LYS A 5 3.05 11.28 -82.56
C LYS A 5 2.41 10.45 -81.45
N GLY A 6 2.94 9.24 -81.22
CA GLY A 6 2.60 8.40 -80.07
C GLY A 6 3.28 8.89 -78.79
N ARG A 7 2.52 9.05 -77.71
CA ARG A 7 3.03 9.27 -76.35
C ARG A 7 3.10 7.93 -75.62
N LEU A 8 4.29 7.48 -75.23
CA LEU A 8 4.47 6.42 -74.24
C LEU A 8 4.19 6.99 -72.84
N ILE A 9 3.30 6.33 -72.10
CA ILE A 9 3.11 6.56 -70.66
C ILE A 9 3.80 5.38 -69.94
N LEU A 10 4.89 5.66 -69.23
CA LEU A 10 5.51 4.71 -68.29
C LEU A 10 4.75 4.76 -66.96
N ALA A 11 4.10 3.66 -66.59
CA ALA A 11 3.52 3.48 -65.26
C ALA A 11 4.60 2.95 -64.30
N ALA A 12 4.97 3.76 -63.31
CA ALA A 12 5.84 3.33 -62.22
C ALA A 12 5.00 2.63 -61.14
N ALA A 13 5.21 1.32 -60.97
CA ALA A 13 4.60 0.55 -59.88
C ALA A 13 5.41 0.76 -58.59
N ALA A 14 4.84 1.49 -57.63
CA ALA A 14 5.41 1.64 -56.29
C ALA A 14 5.09 0.38 -55.46
N LEU A 15 6.11 -0.42 -55.13
CA LEU A 15 5.99 -1.50 -54.15
C LEU A 15 5.88 -0.89 -52.75
N LEU A 16 4.69 -0.92 -52.16
CA LEU A 16 4.47 -0.65 -50.74
C LEU A 16 4.95 -1.86 -49.94
N ALA A 17 6.12 -1.74 -49.30
CA ALA A 17 6.58 -2.71 -48.31
C ALA A 17 5.68 -2.63 -47.07
N VAL A 18 4.81 -3.63 -46.90
CA VAL A 18 3.99 -3.80 -45.70
C VAL A 18 4.93 -4.21 -44.56
N THR A 19 5.36 -3.23 -43.76
CA THR A 19 6.07 -3.49 -42.52
C THR A 19 5.08 -4.08 -41.52
N SER A 20 5.17 -5.38 -41.30
CA SER A 20 4.37 -6.03 -40.24
C SER A 20 4.81 -5.45 -38.90
N PRO A 21 3.88 -4.95 -38.05
CA PRO A 21 4.25 -4.44 -36.74
C PRO A 21 4.86 -5.57 -35.92
N ALA A 22 6.03 -5.31 -35.34
CA ALA A 22 6.67 -6.25 -34.44
C ALA A 22 5.72 -6.58 -33.29
N PRO A 23 5.62 -7.85 -32.85
CA PRO A 23 4.78 -8.23 -31.73
C PRO A 23 5.20 -7.43 -30.49
N VAL A 24 4.24 -6.71 -29.90
CA VAL A 24 4.43 -6.06 -28.60
C VAL A 24 4.71 -7.17 -27.61
N ARG A 25 5.94 -7.23 -27.10
CA ARG A 25 6.30 -8.19 -26.06
C ARG A 25 5.45 -7.85 -24.84
N GLU A 26 4.41 -8.64 -24.57
CA GLU A 26 3.60 -8.50 -23.35
C GLU A 26 4.55 -8.58 -22.15
N GLY A 27 4.85 -7.41 -21.58
CA GLY A 27 5.63 -7.33 -20.36
C GLY A 27 4.86 -8.05 -19.26
N ARG A 28 5.57 -8.87 -18.47
CA ARG A 28 4.99 -9.43 -17.26
C ARG A 28 4.30 -8.30 -16.47
N PRO A 29 3.06 -8.46 -16.02
CA PRO A 29 2.38 -7.42 -15.26
C PRO A 29 3.22 -7.13 -14.01
N GLU A 30 3.74 -5.92 -13.94
CA GLU A 30 4.46 -5.41 -12.76
C GLU A 30 3.48 -4.63 -11.88
N LEU A 31 3.64 -4.72 -10.57
CA LEU A 31 2.96 -3.86 -9.62
C LEU A 31 3.96 -3.29 -8.63
N ALA A 32 3.88 -1.98 -8.38
CA ALA A 32 4.62 -1.31 -7.33
C ALA A 32 3.66 -0.82 -6.24
N VAL A 33 3.94 -1.19 -4.99
CA VAL A 33 3.13 -0.87 -3.82
C VAL A 33 3.99 -0.16 -2.79
N MET A 34 3.47 0.90 -2.18
CA MET A 34 4.03 1.55 -1.00
C MET A 34 3.10 1.29 0.19
N THR A 35 3.65 1.01 1.37
CA THR A 35 2.92 1.13 2.63
C THR A 35 3.61 2.10 3.57
N TRP A 36 2.83 2.89 4.31
CA TRP A 36 3.36 3.80 5.33
C TRP A 36 2.32 4.15 6.40
N ASN A 37 2.62 3.87 7.66
CA ASN A 37 1.95 4.54 8.77
C ASN A 37 2.44 6.00 8.84
N THR A 38 1.55 6.94 8.52
CA THR A 38 1.89 8.36 8.44
C THR A 38 1.99 9.04 9.79
N CYS A 39 1.54 8.38 10.86
CA CYS A 39 1.54 8.91 12.22
C CYS A 39 0.88 10.32 12.31
N ALA A 40 -0.09 10.59 11.44
CA ALA A 40 -0.68 11.92 11.28
C ALA A 40 -1.89 12.14 12.22
N GLY A 41 -2.45 11.04 12.74
CA GLY A 41 -3.68 11.01 13.51
C GLY A 41 -3.59 11.70 14.87
N THR A 42 -2.99 11.00 15.84
CA THR A 42 -3.08 11.39 17.25
C THR A 42 -1.75 11.40 18.03
N ASN A 43 -0.65 10.89 17.46
CA ASN A 43 0.63 10.83 18.16
C ASN A 43 1.39 12.16 18.04
N SER A 44 1.59 12.86 19.16
CA SER A 44 2.28 14.16 19.19
C SER A 44 3.77 14.13 18.89
N ASP A 45 4.39 12.95 18.94
CA ASP A 45 5.83 12.80 18.72
C ASP A 45 6.21 12.81 17.22
N CYS A 46 5.21 12.77 16.33
CA CYS A 46 5.41 12.70 14.88
C CYS A 46 5.33 14.08 14.21
N GLY A 47 6.21 14.35 13.25
CA GLY A 47 6.23 15.63 12.52
C GLY A 47 4.96 15.92 11.70
N LEU A 48 4.22 14.87 11.29
CA LEU A 48 2.92 15.00 10.61
C LEU A 48 1.74 15.18 11.57
N TYR A 49 1.96 15.13 12.88
CA TYR A 49 0.96 15.50 13.87
C TYR A 49 0.49 16.93 13.64
N ARG A 50 -0.83 17.11 13.53
CA ARG A 50 -1.48 18.40 13.26
C ARG A 50 -1.04 19.09 11.96
N ALA A 51 -0.39 18.37 11.04
CA ALA A 51 -0.13 18.88 9.69
C ALA A 51 -1.45 19.08 8.95
N ASP A 52 -1.60 20.19 8.22
CA ASP A 52 -2.81 20.42 7.43
C ASP A 52 -2.94 19.42 6.27
N ALA A 53 -4.12 19.38 5.67
CA ALA A 53 -4.45 18.43 4.61
C ALA A 53 -3.51 18.52 3.41
N ALA A 54 -3.14 19.74 3.00
CA ALA A 54 -2.25 19.98 1.88
C ALA A 54 -0.84 19.43 2.15
N THR A 55 -0.28 19.75 3.31
CA THR A 55 1.04 19.29 3.76
C THR A 55 1.09 17.77 3.86
N LEU A 56 0.06 17.15 4.43
CA LEU A 56 -0.03 15.70 4.56
C LEU A 56 -0.10 15.02 3.19
N GLY A 57 -1.02 15.45 2.31
CA GLY A 57 -1.17 14.90 0.96
C GLY A 57 0.09 15.05 0.11
N GLU A 58 0.69 16.24 0.10
CA GLU A 58 1.90 16.55 -0.65
C GLU A 58 3.12 15.77 -0.13
N THR A 59 3.20 15.55 1.19
CA THR A 59 4.28 14.73 1.79
C THR A 59 4.21 13.30 1.30
N VAL A 60 3.03 12.68 1.35
CA VAL A 60 2.86 11.30 0.84
C VAL A 60 3.16 11.25 -0.66
N ALA A 61 2.71 12.24 -1.44
CA ALA A 61 2.95 12.29 -2.87
C ALA A 61 4.45 12.43 -3.23
N ARG A 62 5.24 13.19 -2.44
CA ARG A 62 6.71 13.21 -2.56
C ARG A 62 7.33 11.83 -2.36
N TYR A 63 6.96 11.13 -1.29
CA TYR A 63 7.46 9.78 -1.05
C TYR A 63 7.06 8.80 -2.18
N ALA A 64 5.91 9.00 -2.81
CA ALA A 64 5.52 8.22 -3.98
C ALA A 64 6.34 8.52 -5.25
N THR A 65 6.99 9.69 -5.39
CA THR A 65 7.72 10.08 -6.61
C THR A 65 9.23 10.08 -6.48
N ASP A 66 9.74 10.38 -5.29
CA ASP A 66 11.15 10.72 -5.06
C ASP A 66 11.98 9.49 -4.65
N ARG A 67 11.38 8.29 -4.74
CA ARG A 67 11.97 7.01 -4.36
C ARG A 67 12.27 6.11 -5.56
N PRO A 68 13.22 5.17 -5.46
CA PRO A 68 13.58 4.27 -6.56
C PRO A 68 12.41 3.40 -7.07
N ILE A 69 11.47 3.07 -6.20
CA ILE A 69 10.23 2.37 -6.54
C ILE A 69 9.09 3.38 -6.50
N ARG A 70 8.54 3.71 -7.68
CA ARG A 70 7.38 4.59 -7.84
C ARG A 70 6.10 3.76 -7.81
N PRO A 71 5.31 3.76 -6.72
CA PRO A 71 4.12 2.93 -6.60
C PRO A 71 3.01 3.30 -7.60
N GLY A 72 2.26 2.30 -8.01
CA GLY A 72 0.91 2.44 -8.58
C GLY A 72 -0.20 2.20 -7.56
N VAL A 73 0.14 1.65 -6.39
CA VAL A 73 -0.78 1.47 -5.25
C VAL A 73 -0.11 1.94 -3.97
N ILE A 74 -0.85 2.65 -3.12
CA ILE A 74 -0.37 3.19 -1.85
C ILE A 74 -1.31 2.74 -0.73
N LEU A 75 -0.76 2.21 0.35
CA LEU A 75 -1.45 1.79 1.57
C LEU A 75 -1.00 2.71 2.72
N LEU A 76 -1.92 3.46 3.33
CA LEU A 76 -1.58 4.35 4.46
C LEU A 76 -2.30 3.92 5.72
N GLN A 77 -1.62 4.11 6.85
CA GLN A 77 -2.17 3.93 8.19
C GLN A 77 -2.01 5.24 8.99
N GLU A 78 -2.88 5.43 9.98
CA GLU A 78 -2.98 6.67 10.78
C GLU A 78 -3.01 7.95 9.94
N PHE A 79 -3.63 7.84 8.76
CA PHE A 79 -3.91 8.97 7.91
C PHE A 79 -5.18 9.67 8.41
N CYS A 80 -5.38 10.94 8.03
CA CYS A 80 -6.57 11.69 8.41
C CYS A 80 -7.50 11.84 7.21
N THR A 81 -8.76 11.38 7.31
CA THR A 81 -9.72 11.38 6.17
C THR A 81 -9.94 12.76 5.56
N GLY A 82 -9.78 13.84 6.32
CA GLY A 82 -9.86 15.22 5.80
C GLY A 82 -8.77 15.57 4.78
N ALA A 83 -7.77 14.72 4.59
CA ALA A 83 -6.69 14.90 3.61
C ALA A 83 -6.80 14.01 2.36
N ASP A 84 -7.84 13.18 2.22
CA ASP A 84 -7.99 12.24 1.08
C ASP A 84 -7.96 12.97 -0.28
N ASP A 85 -8.68 14.09 -0.37
CA ASP A 85 -8.77 14.88 -1.59
C ASP A 85 -7.47 15.64 -1.89
N ALA A 86 -6.77 16.10 -0.86
CA ALA A 86 -5.46 16.72 -1.00
C ALA A 86 -4.41 15.70 -1.46
N LEU A 87 -4.45 14.48 -0.91
CA LEU A 87 -3.61 13.36 -1.34
C LEU A 87 -3.84 13.05 -2.83
N ARG A 88 -5.10 12.87 -3.24
CA ARG A 88 -5.45 12.61 -4.65
C ARG A 88 -4.91 13.69 -5.58
N ARG A 89 -5.15 14.97 -5.26
CA ARG A 89 -4.68 16.09 -6.08
C ARG A 89 -3.15 16.15 -6.15
N ALA A 90 -2.47 15.97 -5.02
CA ALA A 90 -1.00 16.01 -4.98
C ALA A 90 -0.38 14.85 -5.79
N LEU A 91 -0.92 13.64 -5.66
CA LEU A 91 -0.49 12.48 -6.45
C LEU A 91 -0.71 12.71 -7.95
N THR A 92 -1.89 13.22 -8.35
CA THR A 92 -2.17 13.55 -9.75
C THR A 92 -1.21 14.61 -10.28
N ALA A 93 -1.02 15.71 -9.54
CA ALA A 93 -0.14 16.79 -9.95
C ALA A 93 1.31 16.32 -10.14
N ARG A 94 1.83 15.49 -9.23
CA ARG A 94 3.23 15.02 -9.28
C ARG A 94 3.49 13.92 -10.30
N THR A 95 2.50 13.11 -10.59
CA THR A 95 2.69 11.92 -11.45
C THR A 95 2.11 12.08 -12.84
N GLY A 96 1.24 13.06 -13.07
CA GLY A 96 0.46 13.17 -14.31
C GLY A 96 -0.60 12.08 -14.48
N ARG A 97 -0.82 11.27 -13.44
CA ARG A 97 -1.73 10.11 -13.45
C ARG A 97 -3.04 10.42 -12.75
N SER A 98 -4.11 9.78 -13.17
CA SER A 98 -5.36 9.76 -12.41
C SER A 98 -5.20 8.86 -11.18
N TRP A 99 -5.76 9.28 -10.04
CA TRP A 99 -5.70 8.50 -8.80
C TRP A 99 -7.10 8.34 -8.20
N SER A 100 -7.44 7.10 -7.87
CA SER A 100 -8.59 6.77 -7.04
C SER A 100 -8.13 6.57 -5.60
N VAL A 101 -8.80 7.22 -4.64
CA VAL A 101 -8.47 7.16 -3.21
C VAL A 101 -9.70 6.69 -2.45
N ARG A 102 -9.53 5.69 -1.58
CA ARG A 102 -10.54 5.26 -0.61
C ARG A 102 -9.95 5.24 0.77
N SER A 103 -10.70 5.73 1.75
CA SER A 103 -10.37 5.61 3.17
C SER A 103 -11.45 4.84 3.92
N TRP A 104 -11.08 4.32 5.08
CA TRP A 104 -12.00 3.85 6.10
C TRP A 104 -11.61 4.43 7.45
N ALA A 105 -12.49 5.25 8.03
CA ALA A 105 -12.32 5.83 9.35
C ALA A 105 -12.36 4.73 10.42
N LEU A 106 -11.40 4.75 11.33
CA LEU A 106 -11.36 3.84 12.47
C LEU A 106 -12.51 4.23 13.43
N PRO A 107 -13.42 3.32 13.79
CA PRO A 107 -14.37 3.58 14.86
C PRO A 107 -13.64 3.47 16.21
N GLY A 108 -13.99 4.31 17.18
CA GLY A 108 -13.62 4.18 18.58
C GLY A 108 -14.41 3.06 19.26
N ALA A 109 -14.14 2.87 20.56
CA ALA A 109 -14.78 1.83 21.37
C ALA A 109 -16.31 2.01 21.49
N ASP A 110 -16.78 3.26 21.36
CA ASP A 110 -18.19 3.65 21.34
C ASP A 110 -18.83 3.58 19.94
N GLY A 111 -18.06 3.16 18.93
CA GLY A 111 -18.48 3.13 17.53
C GLY A 111 -18.42 4.47 16.80
N ALA A 112 -18.14 5.58 17.49
CA ALA A 112 -17.98 6.89 16.86
C ALA A 112 -16.65 6.98 16.09
N PRO A 113 -16.51 7.82 15.06
CA PRO A 113 -15.22 7.98 14.37
C PRO A 113 -14.11 8.44 15.32
N TYR A 114 -12.98 7.74 15.34
CA TYR A 114 -11.80 8.12 16.11
C TYR A 114 -11.12 9.33 15.45
N LEU A 115 -11.34 10.51 16.01
CA LEU A 115 -10.96 11.77 15.38
C LEU A 115 -9.44 11.99 15.35
N CYS A 116 -8.94 12.56 14.25
CA CYS A 116 -7.62 13.17 14.24
C CYS A 116 -7.62 14.43 15.09
N HIS A 117 -6.51 14.73 15.76
CA HIS A 117 -6.33 16.03 16.41
C HIS A 117 -6.42 17.15 15.37
N PRO A 118 -7.08 18.29 15.67
CA PRO A 118 -7.14 19.44 14.77
C PRO A 118 -5.76 19.92 14.32
N ASP A 119 -5.70 20.54 13.14
CA ASP A 119 -4.42 21.08 12.65
C ASP A 119 -3.90 22.24 13.53
N ARG A 120 -2.74 22.79 13.16
CA ARG A 120 -2.13 23.91 13.91
C ARG A 120 -3.00 25.17 13.95
N ALA A 121 -3.89 25.35 12.97
CA ALA A 121 -4.86 26.44 12.93
C ALA A 121 -6.21 26.09 13.59
N GLY A 122 -6.32 24.91 14.21
CA GLY A 122 -7.55 24.45 14.88
C GLY A 122 -8.60 23.88 13.93
N ARG A 123 -8.28 23.68 12.65
CA ARG A 123 -9.23 23.14 11.67
C ARG A 123 -9.41 21.62 11.85
N PRO A 124 -10.63 21.09 11.69
CA PRO A 124 -10.87 19.65 11.77
C PRO A 124 -10.13 18.92 10.63
N ARG A 125 -9.61 17.73 10.92
CA ARG A 125 -8.87 16.88 9.96
C ARG A 125 -9.59 15.57 9.64
N GLY A 126 -10.83 15.42 10.10
CA GLY A 126 -11.59 14.18 9.98
C GLY A 126 -11.14 13.13 11.01
N ALA A 127 -11.27 11.85 10.63
CA ALA A 127 -10.94 10.71 11.50
C ALA A 127 -9.63 10.06 11.08
N ALA A 128 -8.96 9.41 12.04
CA ALA A 128 -7.85 8.52 11.75
C ALA A 128 -8.36 7.35 10.90
N SER A 129 -7.58 6.92 9.91
CA SER A 129 -8.03 5.96 8.90
C SER A 129 -6.94 5.05 8.39
N ILE A 130 -7.37 3.98 7.72
CA ILE A 130 -6.58 3.29 6.70
C ILE A 130 -7.00 3.83 5.32
N VAL A 131 -6.03 4.00 4.43
CA VAL A 131 -6.24 4.54 3.07
C VAL A 131 -5.61 3.64 2.03
N LEU A 132 -6.28 3.49 0.89
CA LEU A 132 -5.77 2.82 -0.30
C LEU A 132 -5.94 3.76 -1.50
N ALA A 133 -4.83 4.08 -2.17
CA ALA A 133 -4.82 4.85 -3.41
C ALA A 133 -4.31 4.00 -4.58
N VAL A 134 -4.93 4.13 -5.76
CA VAL A 134 -4.59 3.39 -6.99
C VAL A 134 -4.48 4.35 -8.18
N ALA A 135 -3.41 4.20 -8.99
CA ALA A 135 -3.15 5.01 -10.17
C ALA A 135 -3.67 4.34 -11.47
N ASP A 136 -4.33 5.12 -12.34
CA ASP A 136 -4.68 4.80 -13.74
C ASP A 136 -5.33 3.44 -14.01
N GLU A 137 -6.12 2.93 -13.08
CA GLU A 137 -6.76 1.62 -13.20
C GLU A 137 -8.22 1.70 -12.79
N PRO A 138 -9.13 1.05 -13.54
CA PRO A 138 -10.44 0.69 -13.00
C PRO A 138 -10.23 -0.12 -11.71
N VAL A 139 -10.87 0.31 -10.63
CA VAL A 139 -10.67 -0.30 -9.32
C VAL A 139 -12.00 -0.44 -8.58
N THR A 140 -12.18 -1.58 -7.92
CA THR A 140 -13.26 -1.79 -6.95
C THR A 140 -12.66 -1.87 -5.56
N PHE A 141 -13.08 -0.97 -4.68
CA PHE A 141 -12.69 -0.96 -3.27
C PHE A 141 -13.69 -1.74 -2.42
N GLN A 142 -13.18 -2.49 -1.44
CA GLN A 142 -13.98 -3.20 -0.45
C GLN A 142 -13.36 -3.06 0.93
N VAL A 143 -14.20 -2.89 1.95
CA VAL A 143 -13.79 -2.82 3.34
C VAL A 143 -14.33 -4.02 4.09
N PHE A 144 -13.48 -4.65 4.89
CA PHE A 144 -13.83 -5.78 5.74
C PHE A 144 -13.45 -5.42 7.18
N PRO A 145 -14.41 -5.07 8.06
CA PRO A 145 -14.14 -4.92 9.48
C PRO A 145 -13.50 -6.18 10.05
N LEU A 146 -12.53 -6.01 10.93
CA LEU A 146 -11.81 -7.09 11.57
C LEU A 146 -12.20 -7.23 13.05
N PRO A 147 -12.13 -8.44 13.63
CA PRO A 147 -12.19 -8.64 15.07
C PRO A 147 -11.19 -7.72 15.76
N SER A 148 -11.68 -6.87 16.65
CA SER A 148 -10.88 -5.83 17.31
C SER A 148 -11.15 -5.83 18.80
N PRO A 149 -10.16 -5.45 19.63
CA PRO A 149 -10.38 -5.25 21.05
C PRO A 149 -11.48 -4.20 21.29
N PRO A 150 -12.47 -4.46 22.16
CA PRO A 150 -13.62 -3.57 22.35
C PRO A 150 -13.30 -2.27 23.12
N TRP A 151 -12.08 -2.13 23.65
CA TRP A 151 -11.67 -0.99 24.48
C TRP A 151 -10.83 0.07 23.73
N TYR A 152 -10.63 -0.09 22.42
CA TYR A 152 -9.86 0.88 21.63
C TYR A 152 -10.50 1.06 20.26
N VAL A 153 -9.70 1.26 19.20
CA VAL A 153 -10.22 1.48 17.86
C VAL A 153 -10.47 0.16 17.13
N GLY A 154 -11.57 0.11 16.37
CA GLY A 154 -11.86 -0.95 15.44
C GLY A 154 -10.89 -0.94 14.26
N ARG A 155 -10.58 -2.14 13.76
CA ARG A 155 -9.67 -2.37 12.63
C ARG A 155 -10.44 -2.89 11.43
N ALA A 156 -9.88 -2.73 10.24
CA ALA A 156 -10.43 -3.26 9.01
C ALA A 156 -9.32 -3.60 8.02
N VAL A 157 -9.66 -4.39 7.01
CA VAL A 157 -8.90 -4.54 5.78
C VAL A 157 -9.58 -3.69 4.70
N LEU A 158 -8.80 -2.88 4.01
CA LEU A 158 -9.24 -2.17 2.81
C LEU A 158 -8.55 -2.80 1.59
N CYS A 159 -9.34 -3.35 0.68
CA CYS A 159 -8.84 -4.00 -0.53
C CYS A 159 -9.23 -3.23 -1.79
N ALA A 160 -8.35 -3.26 -2.79
CA ALA A 160 -8.60 -2.86 -4.16
C ALA A 160 -8.41 -4.07 -5.09
N THR A 161 -9.41 -4.29 -5.96
CA THR A 161 -9.33 -5.26 -7.04
C THR A 161 -8.98 -4.54 -8.33
N LEU A 162 -7.87 -4.94 -8.96
CA LEU A 162 -7.40 -4.41 -10.24
C LEU A 162 -7.63 -5.48 -11.33
N PRO A 163 -8.79 -5.47 -12.00
CA PRO A 163 -9.14 -6.48 -12.99
C PRO A 163 -8.17 -6.51 -14.17
N GLY A 164 -7.70 -5.34 -14.65
CA GLY A 164 -6.74 -5.25 -15.75
C GLY A 164 -5.41 -5.97 -15.48
N ARG A 165 -4.98 -6.02 -14.21
CA ARG A 165 -3.75 -6.73 -13.80
C ARG A 165 -4.01 -8.13 -13.25
N LYS A 166 -5.26 -8.52 -13.00
CA LYS A 166 -5.62 -9.71 -12.20
C LYS A 166 -4.86 -9.73 -10.87
N VAL A 167 -4.86 -8.60 -10.16
CA VAL A 167 -4.24 -8.45 -8.84
C VAL A 167 -5.26 -7.90 -7.85
N ARG A 168 -5.22 -8.40 -6.62
CA ARG A 168 -5.92 -7.83 -5.49
C ARG A 168 -4.90 -7.33 -4.47
N VAL A 169 -5.03 -6.05 -4.10
CA VAL A 169 -4.15 -5.41 -3.12
C VAL A 169 -4.94 -5.09 -1.86
N CYS A 170 -4.47 -5.51 -0.69
CA CYS A 170 -5.14 -5.23 0.58
C CYS A 170 -4.21 -4.56 1.59
N GLY A 171 -4.66 -3.47 2.20
CA GLY A 171 -3.97 -2.76 3.27
C GLY A 171 -4.74 -2.82 4.59
N THR A 172 -4.03 -2.81 5.71
CA THR A 172 -4.63 -2.74 7.05
C THR A 172 -3.74 -2.00 8.05
N HIS A 173 -4.29 -1.74 9.24
CA HIS A 173 -3.58 -1.35 10.44
C HIS A 173 -4.09 -2.26 11.56
N LEU A 174 -3.30 -3.24 12.00
CA LEU A 174 -3.74 -4.20 13.02
C LEU A 174 -3.72 -3.59 14.42
N SER A 175 -4.34 -4.28 15.38
CA SER A 175 -4.30 -3.88 16.79
C SER A 175 -2.87 -3.69 17.27
N SER A 176 -2.62 -2.69 18.13
CA SER A 176 -1.27 -2.23 18.47
C SER A 176 -0.47 -3.20 19.33
N GLY A 177 -1.09 -4.27 19.83
CA GLY A 177 -0.40 -5.23 20.66
C GLY A 177 -0.09 -4.68 22.04
N ARG A 178 -0.99 -3.85 22.59
CA ARG A 178 -0.98 -3.52 24.03
C ARG A 178 -0.93 -4.83 24.81
N ALA A 179 -0.35 -4.83 26.01
CA ALA A 179 0.06 -6.04 26.76
C ALA A 179 -0.97 -7.17 26.82
N ASP A 180 -2.24 -6.80 26.65
CA ASP A 180 -3.46 -7.56 26.77
C ASP A 180 -4.11 -8.01 25.43
N ASP A 181 -3.77 -7.42 24.28
CA ASP A 181 -4.43 -7.68 22.99
C ASP A 181 -4.33 -9.15 22.53
N ASP A 182 -3.32 -9.90 23.00
CA ASP A 182 -3.13 -11.31 22.67
C ASP A 182 -3.39 -12.29 23.83
N ARG A 183 -3.91 -11.79 24.97
CA ARG A 183 -4.13 -12.61 26.18
C ARG A 183 -5.51 -12.49 26.83
N GLN A 184 -6.30 -11.48 26.47
CA GLN A 184 -7.62 -11.23 27.04
C GLN A 184 -8.74 -12.07 26.42
N PRO A 185 -9.95 -12.13 27.02
CA PRO A 185 -11.11 -12.71 26.38
C PRO A 185 -11.34 -12.13 24.97
N GLY A 186 -11.49 -13.00 23.96
CA GLY A 186 -11.60 -12.60 22.56
C GLY A 186 -10.26 -12.58 21.78
N ALA A 187 -9.13 -12.66 22.47
CA ALA A 187 -7.80 -12.82 21.89
C ALA A 187 -7.60 -14.22 21.26
N PRO A 188 -6.50 -14.46 20.51
CA PRO A 188 -5.53 -13.48 20.01
C PRO A 188 -6.07 -12.66 18.83
N TYR A 189 -6.34 -11.37 19.05
CA TYR A 189 -6.95 -10.51 18.03
C TYR A 189 -6.07 -10.42 16.79
N ARG A 190 -4.77 -10.17 16.98
CA ARG A 190 -3.83 -10.02 15.85
C ARG A 190 -3.67 -11.30 15.02
N THR A 191 -3.78 -12.47 15.65
CA THR A 191 -3.74 -13.75 14.91
C THR A 191 -4.98 -13.93 14.03
N ARG A 192 -6.18 -13.61 14.55
CA ARG A 192 -7.42 -13.66 13.77
C ARG A 192 -7.38 -12.61 12.65
N GLN A 193 -6.94 -11.40 12.96
CA GLN A 193 -6.78 -10.31 11.99
C GLN A 193 -5.83 -10.66 10.84
N VAL A 194 -4.67 -11.27 11.11
CA VAL A 194 -3.76 -11.75 10.04
C VAL A 194 -4.43 -12.82 9.18
N THR A 195 -5.16 -13.74 9.81
CA THR A 195 -5.88 -14.81 9.10
C THR A 195 -6.93 -14.23 8.16
N GLU A 196 -7.74 -13.28 8.64
CA GLU A 196 -8.76 -12.61 7.84
C GLU A 196 -8.14 -11.70 6.76
N LEU A 197 -7.05 -10.99 7.04
CA LEU A 197 -6.31 -10.24 6.01
C LEU A 197 -5.88 -11.15 4.86
N MET A 198 -5.28 -12.31 5.16
CA MET A 198 -4.89 -13.27 4.14
C MET A 198 -6.10 -13.80 3.37
N ALA A 199 -7.19 -14.13 4.07
CA ALA A 199 -8.42 -14.63 3.45
C ALA A 199 -9.06 -13.57 2.51
N HIS A 200 -9.14 -12.31 2.93
CA HIS A 200 -9.69 -11.23 2.12
C HIS A 200 -8.78 -10.82 0.96
N ALA A 201 -7.47 -11.04 1.06
CA ALA A 201 -6.53 -10.83 -0.04
C ALA A 201 -6.58 -11.94 -1.09
N ALA A 202 -6.92 -13.17 -0.69
CA ALA A 202 -7.03 -14.33 -1.57
C ALA A 202 -8.38 -14.35 -2.31
N VAL A 203 -8.38 -13.97 -3.59
CA VAL A 203 -9.57 -14.06 -4.45
C VAL A 203 -9.25 -14.94 -5.67
N PRO A 204 -10.10 -15.94 -5.99
CA PRO A 204 -9.88 -16.81 -7.15
C PRO A 204 -9.65 -16.01 -8.44
N GLY A 205 -8.61 -16.39 -9.19
CA GLY A 205 -8.22 -15.72 -10.43
C GLY A 205 -7.39 -14.44 -10.26
N TYR A 206 -7.10 -14.02 -9.02
CA TYR A 206 -6.28 -12.85 -8.72
C TYR A 206 -5.03 -13.23 -7.92
N ARG A 207 -3.93 -12.55 -8.21
CA ARG A 207 -2.72 -12.62 -7.40
C ARG A 207 -2.82 -11.64 -6.25
N SER A 208 -2.42 -12.05 -5.04
CA SER A 208 -2.60 -11.25 -3.83
C SER A 208 -1.33 -10.50 -3.46
N VAL A 209 -1.43 -9.19 -3.26
CA VAL A 209 -0.40 -8.39 -2.58
C VAL A 209 -1.06 -7.75 -1.36
N PHE A 210 -0.46 -7.85 -0.18
CA PHE A 210 -1.09 -7.29 1.01
C PHE A 210 -0.07 -6.85 2.04
N GLY A 211 -0.51 -6.01 2.98
CA GLY A 211 0.37 -5.51 4.02
C GLY A 211 -0.20 -4.33 4.78
N GLY A 212 0.70 -3.51 5.32
CA GLY A 212 0.36 -2.43 6.23
C GLY A 212 1.24 -2.43 7.47
N ASP A 213 0.86 -1.59 8.43
CA ASP A 213 1.32 -1.70 9.80
C ASP A 213 0.59 -2.85 10.47
N LEU A 214 1.28 -3.98 10.60
CA LEU A 214 0.71 -5.18 11.20
C LEU A 214 0.89 -5.20 12.71
N ASN A 215 1.62 -4.24 13.29
CA ASN A 215 1.94 -4.18 14.72
C ASN A 215 2.54 -5.47 15.30
N ILE A 216 2.94 -6.45 14.48
CA ILE A 216 3.50 -7.73 14.92
C ILE A 216 4.98 -7.74 14.60
N ALA A 217 5.80 -8.12 15.57
CA ALA A 217 7.22 -8.33 15.34
C ALA A 217 7.48 -9.61 14.51
N PRO A 218 8.56 -9.65 13.71
CA PRO A 218 8.85 -10.78 12.84
C PRO A 218 9.08 -12.08 13.61
N PRO A 219 8.75 -13.27 13.05
CA PRO A 219 8.84 -14.52 13.77
C PRO A 219 10.21 -14.84 14.37
N ASP A 220 11.29 -14.42 13.72
CA ASP A 220 12.67 -14.74 14.12
C ASP A 220 13.36 -13.57 14.85
N SER A 221 12.66 -12.47 15.15
CA SER A 221 13.24 -11.33 15.88
C SER A 221 13.33 -11.55 17.39
N GLY A 222 14.10 -10.72 18.10
CA GLY A 222 14.11 -10.69 19.57
C GLY A 222 12.95 -9.89 20.18
N ASP A 223 12.10 -9.29 19.36
CA ASP A 223 11.14 -8.27 19.82
C ASP A 223 9.82 -8.87 20.28
N GLY A 224 9.38 -8.48 21.49
CA GLY A 224 8.11 -8.93 22.04
C GLY A 224 8.08 -10.43 22.35
N THR A 225 6.89 -10.95 22.65
CA THR A 225 6.75 -12.35 23.07
C THR A 225 6.72 -13.30 21.88
N ALA A 226 7.21 -14.54 22.07
CA ALA A 226 7.15 -15.57 21.05
C ALA A 226 5.71 -15.87 20.58
N ALA A 227 4.71 -15.76 21.48
CA ALA A 227 3.31 -15.93 21.13
C ALA A 227 2.82 -14.85 20.16
N ALA A 228 3.12 -13.58 20.44
CA ALA A 228 2.77 -12.47 19.55
C ALA A 228 3.46 -12.60 18.18
N ARG A 229 4.75 -12.93 18.16
CA ARG A 229 5.53 -13.14 16.92
C ARG A 229 5.01 -14.28 16.04
N ARG A 230 4.40 -15.32 16.65
CA ARG A 230 3.81 -16.44 15.89
C ARG A 230 2.58 -16.04 15.07
N ALA A 231 1.91 -14.93 15.39
CA ALA A 231 0.72 -14.48 14.69
C ALA A 231 0.96 -14.23 13.18
N ILE A 232 2.14 -13.72 12.81
CA ILE A 232 2.48 -13.43 11.41
C ILE A 232 3.16 -14.61 10.68
N ALA A 233 3.50 -15.69 11.39
CA ALA A 233 4.16 -16.85 10.79
C ALA A 233 3.38 -17.51 9.63
N PRO A 234 2.03 -17.58 9.63
CA PRO A 234 1.27 -18.08 8.49
C PRO A 234 1.51 -17.27 7.20
N ALA A 235 1.60 -15.94 7.29
CA ALA A 235 1.87 -15.09 6.14
C ALA A 235 3.25 -15.40 5.52
N TYR A 236 4.29 -15.56 6.36
CA TYR A 236 5.62 -15.97 5.91
C TYR A 236 5.68 -17.37 5.28
N ARG A 237 4.76 -18.27 5.66
CA ARG A 237 4.67 -19.60 5.03
C ARG A 237 4.00 -19.52 3.66
N ALA A 238 2.88 -18.81 3.56
CA ALA A 238 2.07 -18.75 2.35
C ALA A 238 2.58 -17.74 1.31
N TYR A 239 3.35 -16.74 1.73
CA TYR A 239 3.78 -15.62 0.89
C TYR A 239 5.26 -15.27 1.10
N GLN A 240 5.82 -14.58 0.10
CA GLN A 240 7.12 -13.96 0.18
C GLN A 240 6.99 -12.55 0.75
N GLU A 241 7.69 -12.27 1.85
CA GLU A 241 7.76 -10.92 2.43
C GLU A 241 8.87 -10.09 1.77
N CYS A 242 8.59 -8.80 1.57
CA CYS A 242 9.44 -7.86 0.86
C CYS A 242 10.88 -7.82 1.40
N ASP A 243 11.05 -7.56 2.69
CA ASP A 243 12.36 -7.31 3.30
C ASP A 243 12.99 -8.57 3.92
N ARG A 244 12.55 -9.75 3.46
CA ARG A 244 13.13 -11.02 3.87
C ARG A 244 14.49 -11.23 3.19
N ARG A 245 15.55 -11.38 3.98
CA ARG A 245 16.90 -11.69 3.50
C ARG A 245 17.25 -13.14 3.80
N GLY A 246 17.44 -13.94 2.75
CA GLY A 246 17.69 -15.37 2.88
C GLY A 246 16.55 -16.09 3.62
N THR A 247 16.89 -16.98 4.54
CA THR A 247 15.90 -17.77 5.29
C THR A 247 15.32 -17.04 6.50
N ALA A 248 16.05 -16.07 7.07
CA ALA A 248 15.65 -15.35 8.29
C ALA A 248 14.44 -14.43 8.07
N ARG A 249 13.45 -14.53 8.97
CA ARG A 249 12.23 -13.70 9.01
C ARG A 249 12.39 -12.63 10.08
N THR A 250 13.36 -11.75 9.86
CA THR A 250 13.69 -10.61 10.73
C THR A 250 13.46 -9.27 10.04
N GLY A 251 13.92 -9.14 8.79
CA GLY A 251 13.84 -7.88 8.03
C GLY A 251 14.49 -6.69 8.75
N GLN A 252 14.41 -5.51 8.14
CA GLN A 252 14.84 -4.25 8.73
C GLN A 252 13.68 -3.62 9.51
N TRP A 253 14.03 -2.90 10.56
CA TRP A 253 13.05 -2.17 11.36
C TRP A 253 12.38 -1.05 10.55
N THR A 254 11.09 -0.87 10.81
CA THR A 254 10.24 0.10 10.12
C THR A 254 9.70 1.15 11.08
N HIS A 255 9.59 0.85 12.38
CA HIS A 255 9.09 1.73 13.43
C HIS A 255 10.19 2.05 14.44
N ARG A 256 10.18 3.27 15.01
CA ARG A 256 11.04 3.68 16.13
C ARG A 256 10.27 4.50 17.16
N ASN A 257 10.39 4.13 18.43
CA ASN A 257 9.95 4.95 19.56
C ASN A 257 11.06 5.05 20.62
N GLN A 258 10.71 5.61 21.79
CA GLN A 258 11.62 5.74 22.93
C GLN A 258 12.19 4.41 23.43
N ALA A 259 11.47 3.30 23.24
CA ALA A 259 11.90 1.96 23.65
C ALA A 259 12.81 1.27 22.63
N GLY A 260 13.05 1.88 21.46
CA GLY A 260 13.93 1.36 20.42
C GLY A 260 13.26 1.19 19.06
N THR A 261 13.82 0.32 18.23
CA THR A 261 13.36 0.07 16.85
C THR A 261 12.75 -1.31 16.71
N LYS A 262 11.73 -1.44 15.85
CA LYS A 262 11.03 -2.70 15.56
C LYS A 262 10.61 -2.76 14.09
N LYS A 263 10.53 -3.96 13.51
CA LYS A 263 9.83 -4.16 12.22
C LYS A 263 8.35 -4.43 12.50
N LEU A 264 7.49 -3.55 12.02
CA LEU A 264 6.03 -3.63 12.19
C LEU A 264 5.28 -3.51 10.85
N ASP A 265 5.92 -2.95 9.83
CA ASP A 265 5.35 -2.74 8.51
C ASP A 265 5.82 -3.82 7.53
N TYR A 266 4.87 -4.32 6.75
CA TYR A 266 5.08 -5.45 5.85
C TYR A 266 4.41 -5.25 4.51
N LEU A 267 5.00 -5.85 3.48
CA LEU A 267 4.35 -6.11 2.19
C LEU A 267 4.67 -7.56 1.82
N PHE A 268 3.62 -8.33 1.53
CA PHE A 268 3.69 -9.73 1.11
C PHE A 268 3.21 -9.85 -0.34
N ALA A 269 3.87 -10.73 -1.09
CA ALA A 269 3.52 -11.10 -2.45
C ALA A 269 3.54 -12.63 -2.59
N PRO A 270 2.93 -13.22 -3.64
CA PRO A 270 2.93 -14.67 -3.83
C PRO A 270 4.35 -15.20 -4.00
N HIS A 271 4.61 -16.43 -3.52
CA HIS A 271 5.87 -17.12 -3.80
C HIS A 271 6.10 -17.29 -5.30
N GLY A 272 7.38 -17.37 -5.70
CA GLY A 272 7.77 -17.51 -7.10
C GLY A 272 7.72 -16.22 -7.90
N THR A 273 7.28 -15.10 -7.30
CA THR A 273 7.33 -13.78 -7.93
C THR A 273 8.71 -13.15 -7.77
N ARG A 274 9.08 -12.25 -8.69
CA ARG A 274 10.30 -11.45 -8.55
C ARG A 274 9.97 -10.23 -7.72
N VAL A 275 10.57 -10.14 -6.53
CA VAL A 275 10.36 -9.04 -5.58
C VAL A 275 11.61 -8.18 -5.49
N ARG A 276 11.43 -6.85 -5.62
CA ARG A 276 12.42 -5.83 -5.27
C ARG A 276 11.84 -4.93 -4.20
N CYS A 277 12.64 -4.62 -3.20
CA CYS A 277 12.21 -3.81 -2.06
C CYS A 277 13.08 -2.57 -1.89
N ASP A 278 12.45 -1.50 -1.42
CA ASP A 278 13.11 -0.29 -0.94
C ASP A 278 12.48 0.07 0.40
N LEU A 279 13.30 0.47 1.36
CA LEU A 279 12.83 0.99 2.63
C LEU A 279 13.39 2.39 2.77
N ALA A 280 12.51 3.38 2.90
CA ALA A 280 12.95 4.77 2.93
C ALA A 280 13.87 5.02 4.14
N PRO A 281 14.78 6.00 4.10
CA PRO A 281 15.50 6.45 5.27
C PRO A 281 14.53 6.90 6.38
N LEU A 282 15.03 6.87 7.62
CA LEU A 282 14.33 7.45 8.76
C LEU A 282 14.04 8.94 8.50
N THR A 283 12.89 9.40 8.99
CA THR A 283 12.43 10.77 8.86
C THR A 283 11.84 11.24 10.20
N PRO A 284 11.89 12.54 10.54
CA PRO A 284 11.16 13.08 11.69
C PRO A 284 9.65 13.20 11.42
N LEU A 285 9.19 12.99 10.19
CA LEU A 285 7.79 13.18 9.80
C LEU A 285 6.86 12.10 10.37
N SER A 286 7.35 10.89 10.53
CA SER A 286 6.65 9.74 11.11
C SER A 286 7.66 8.89 11.88
N ASP A 287 7.22 8.24 12.95
CA ASP A 287 7.96 7.19 13.64
C ASP A 287 8.07 5.89 12.79
N HIS A 288 7.30 5.79 11.71
CA HIS A 288 7.42 4.73 10.70
C HIS A 288 8.15 5.16 9.42
N ARG A 289 8.83 4.20 8.80
CA ARG A 289 9.52 4.31 7.52
C ARG A 289 8.64 3.74 6.40
N PRO A 290 8.41 4.47 5.30
CA PRO A 290 7.72 3.93 4.14
C PRO A 290 8.46 2.72 3.55
N LEU A 291 7.73 1.61 3.33
CA LEU A 291 8.22 0.38 2.69
C LEU A 291 7.63 0.26 1.29
N TYR A 292 8.47 -0.08 0.32
CA TYR A 292 8.10 -0.23 -1.08
C TYR A 292 8.39 -1.64 -1.56
N LEU A 293 7.45 -2.21 -2.29
CA LEU A 293 7.55 -3.49 -2.99
C LEU A 293 7.30 -3.25 -4.47
N ARG A 294 8.20 -3.73 -5.32
CA ARG A 294 7.94 -3.94 -6.75
C ARG A 294 7.90 -5.45 -6.98
N VAL A 295 6.81 -5.92 -7.54
CA VAL A 295 6.60 -7.33 -7.86
C VAL A 295 6.33 -7.51 -9.35
N SER A 296 7.01 -8.48 -9.96
CA SER A 296 6.70 -8.98 -11.29
C SER A 296 6.19 -10.41 -11.17
N PHE A 297 5.01 -10.66 -11.72
CA PHE A 297 4.35 -11.97 -11.70
C PHE A 297 4.77 -12.87 -12.86
#